data_AF-A0A9D2QWP8-F1
#
_entry.id   AF-A0A9D2QWP8-F1
#
_cell.length_a   1.000
_cell.length_b   1.000
_cell.length_c   1.000
_cell.angle_alpha   90.00
_cell.angle_beta   90.00
_cell.angle_gamma   90.00
#
_symmetry.space_group_name_H-M   'P 1'
#
loop_
_entity.id
_entity.type
_entity.pdbx_description
1 polymer ?
#
loop_
_entity_poly.entity_id
_entity_poly.type
_entity_poly.pdbx_seq_one_letter_code
_entity_poly.pdbx_strand_id
1 'polypeptide(L)'
;MPKGTHQKFKLYRLAQIMLENTDDAHYITMPEIMAGLEKYGITADRKSIYNDLRDLETLGIEVEGEPVGNRYHYHVVDRPFELPELKLLVDAIQSSRFITEKKTNALIRKLEKLVSRY
;
A
#
# COMPACT_ATOMS: atom_id res chain seq x y z
N MET A 1 -21.99 1.39 17.06
CA MET A 1 -20.76 0.60 17.35
C MET A 1 -20.42 -0.22 16.13
N PRO A 2 -19.15 -0.27 15.68
CA PRO A 2 -18.79 -1.10 14.55
C PRO A 2 -18.95 -2.57 14.94
N LYS A 3 -19.80 -3.30 14.21
CA LYS A 3 -20.10 -4.72 14.45
C LYS A 3 -19.04 -5.55 13.73
N GLY A 4 -17.98 -5.93 14.43
CA GLY A 4 -16.96 -6.84 13.89
C GLY A 4 -15.71 -6.92 14.75
N THR A 5 -14.95 -8.00 14.58
CA THR A 5 -13.64 -8.18 15.22
C THR A 5 -12.62 -7.20 14.62
N HIS A 6 -11.67 -6.70 15.42
CA HIS A 6 -10.55 -5.84 14.99
C HIS A 6 -10.89 -4.53 14.22
N GLN A 7 -12.13 -4.04 14.30
CA GLN A 7 -12.59 -2.86 13.53
C GLN A 7 -11.80 -1.57 13.77
N LYS A 8 -11.22 -1.39 14.97
CA LYS A 8 -10.35 -0.24 15.26
C LYS A 8 -9.12 -0.17 14.34
N PHE A 9 -8.71 -1.29 13.75
CA PHE A 9 -7.56 -1.38 12.85
C PHE A 9 -7.96 -1.37 11.36
N LYS A 10 -9.24 -1.27 11.02
CA LYS A 10 -9.73 -1.37 9.64
C LYS A 10 -9.04 -0.38 8.69
N LEU A 11 -9.07 0.92 9.03
CA LEU A 11 -8.45 1.97 8.21
C LEU A 11 -6.94 1.73 8.03
N TYR A 12 -6.25 1.39 9.11
CA TYR A 12 -4.82 1.05 9.07
C TYR A 12 -4.52 -0.16 8.19
N ARG A 13 -5.32 -1.24 8.28
CA ARG A 13 -5.14 -2.43 7.45
C ARG A 13 -5.49 -2.18 5.99
N LEU A 14 -6.50 -1.35 5.72
CA LEU A 14 -6.81 -0.91 4.37
C LEU A 14 -5.63 -0.15 3.77
N ALA A 15 -5.05 0.81 4.50
CA ALA A 15 -3.86 1.53 4.09
C ALA A 15 -2.71 0.58 3.70
N GLN A 16 -2.41 -0.41 4.55
CA GLN A 16 -1.38 -1.40 4.25
C GLN A 16 -1.71 -2.22 2.99
N ILE A 17 -2.95 -2.69 2.84
CA ILE A 17 -3.36 -3.48 1.67
C ILE A 17 -3.17 -2.66 0.38
N MET A 18 -3.60 -1.41 0.38
CA MET A 18 -3.45 -0.52 -0.78
C MET A 18 -1.98 -0.25 -1.07
N LEU A 19 -1.18 0.12 -0.07
CA LEU A 19 0.25 0.42 -0.24
C LEU A 19 1.11 -0.80 -0.61
N GLU A 20 0.76 -2.00 -0.18
CA GLU A 20 1.55 -3.20 -0.46
C GLU A 20 1.17 -3.86 -1.80
N ASN A 21 -0.10 -3.79 -2.20
CA ASN A 21 -0.62 -4.60 -3.31
C ASN A 21 -1.05 -3.80 -4.54
N THR A 22 -0.86 -2.47 -4.54
CA THR A 22 -1.20 -1.65 -5.70
C THR A 22 -0.07 -0.69 -6.06
N ASP A 23 -0.02 -0.25 -7.31
CA ASP A 23 0.82 0.82 -7.84
C ASP A 23 0.26 1.21 -9.21
N ASP A 24 0.96 2.05 -9.97
CA ASP A 24 0.57 2.52 -11.30
C ASP A 24 0.20 1.41 -12.30
N ALA A 25 0.75 0.20 -12.13
CA ALA A 25 0.53 -0.95 -13.00
C ALA A 25 -0.30 -2.06 -12.33
N HIS A 26 -0.45 -2.04 -11.00
CA HIS A 26 -1.11 -3.08 -10.23
C HIS A 26 -2.30 -2.53 -9.47
N TYR A 27 -3.48 -3.05 -9.81
CA TYR A 27 -4.73 -2.59 -9.25
C TYR A 27 -5.45 -3.75 -8.57
N ILE A 28 -6.29 -3.43 -7.57
CA ILE A 28 -7.12 -4.44 -6.89
C ILE A 28 -8.59 -4.06 -6.91
N THR A 29 -9.45 -5.06 -6.92
CA THR A 29 -10.90 -4.91 -6.93
C THR A 29 -11.47 -4.85 -5.52
N MET A 30 -12.71 -4.35 -5.38
CA MET A 30 -13.41 -4.33 -4.08
C MET A 30 -13.49 -5.72 -3.40
N PRO A 31 -13.80 -6.84 -4.11
CA PRO A 31 -13.72 -8.17 -3.50
C PRO A 31 -12.33 -8.54 -2.98
N GLU A 32 -11.25 -8.14 -3.65
CA GLU A 32 -9.87 -8.40 -3.20
C GLU A 32 -9.51 -7.57 -1.97
N ILE A 33 -9.98 -6.32 -1.89
CA ILE A 33 -9.86 -5.48 -0.68
C ILE A 33 -10.57 -6.16 0.50
N MET A 34 -11.81 -6.61 0.30
CA MET A 34 -12.58 -7.30 1.35
C MET A 34 -11.90 -8.60 1.80
N ALA A 35 -11.42 -9.42 0.86
CA ALA A 35 -10.68 -10.63 1.17
C ALA A 35 -9.35 -10.33 1.89
N GLY A 36 -8.68 -9.23 1.55
CA GLY A 36 -7.49 -8.75 2.24
C GLY A 36 -7.76 -8.40 3.71
N LEU A 37 -8.85 -7.66 3.98
CA LEU A 37 -9.27 -7.32 5.34
C LEU A 37 -9.69 -8.55 6.16
N GLU A 38 -10.36 -9.51 5.52
CA GLU A 38 -10.81 -10.75 6.16
C GLU A 38 -9.65 -11.60 6.69
N LYS A 39 -8.48 -11.60 6.02
CA LYS A 39 -7.25 -12.25 6.52
C LYS A 39 -6.79 -11.72 7.88
N TYR A 40 -7.20 -10.50 8.25
CA TYR A 40 -6.93 -9.89 9.56
C TYR A 40 -8.13 -9.99 10.52
N GLY A 41 -9.15 -10.78 10.16
CA GLY A 41 -10.39 -10.91 10.94
C GLY A 41 -11.27 -9.66 10.91
N ILE A 42 -11.10 -8.79 9.91
CA ILE A 42 -11.85 -7.53 9.78
C ILE A 42 -12.95 -7.73 8.74
N THR A 43 -14.20 -7.71 9.20
CA THR A 43 -15.38 -7.72 8.34
C THR A 43 -15.78 -6.30 7.96
N ALA A 44 -15.93 -6.00 6.67
CA ALA A 44 -16.32 -4.67 6.23
C ALA A 44 -17.33 -4.76 5.08
N ASP A 45 -18.31 -3.87 5.06
CA ASP A 45 -19.19 -3.72 3.91
C ASP A 45 -18.61 -2.69 2.92
N ARG A 46 -19.03 -2.79 1.65
CA ARG A 46 -18.53 -1.94 0.56
C ARG A 46 -18.69 -0.44 0.85
N LYS A 47 -19.82 -0.04 1.45
CA LYS A 47 -20.10 1.37 1.75
C LYS A 47 -19.12 1.90 2.80
N SER A 48 -18.82 1.08 3.81
CA SER A 48 -17.81 1.44 4.81
C SER A 48 -16.40 1.55 4.22
N ILE A 49 -16.04 0.69 3.25
CA ILE A 49 -14.73 0.74 2.58
C ILE A 49 -14.61 2.00 1.72
N TYR A 50 -15.67 2.43 1.02
CA TYR A 50 -15.62 3.69 0.27
C TYR A 50 -15.32 4.90 1.14
N ASN A 51 -15.88 4.94 2.35
CA ASN A 51 -15.55 6.01 3.29
C ASN A 51 -14.10 5.90 3.76
N ASP A 52 -13.64 4.69 4.13
CA ASP A 52 -12.27 4.50 4.58
C ASP A 52 -11.26 4.85 3.47
N LEU A 53 -11.53 4.51 2.20
CA LEU A 53 -10.68 4.86 1.06
C LEU A 53 -10.55 6.38 0.88
N ARG A 54 -11.61 7.15 1.15
CA ARG A 54 -11.53 8.61 1.17
C ARG A 54 -10.76 9.11 2.39
N ASP A 55 -10.97 8.51 3.55
CA ASP A 55 -10.27 8.88 4.79
C ASP A 55 -8.75 8.61 4.69
N LEU A 56 -8.30 7.71 3.79
CA LEU A 56 -6.88 7.50 3.50
C LEU A 56 -6.19 8.75 2.95
N GLU A 57 -6.89 9.63 2.22
CA GLU A 57 -6.32 10.90 1.73
C GLU A 57 -5.88 11.79 2.90
N THR A 58 -6.60 11.76 4.03
CA THR A 58 -6.22 12.50 5.25
C THR A 58 -4.90 11.97 5.86
N LEU A 59 -4.53 10.74 5.53
CA LEU A 59 -3.26 10.11 5.91
C LEU A 59 -2.17 10.26 4.83
N GLY A 60 -2.45 11.01 3.75
CA GLY A 60 -1.53 11.19 2.63
C GLY A 60 -1.43 9.97 1.72
N ILE A 61 -2.45 9.12 1.68
CA ILE A 61 -2.52 7.97 0.78
C ILE A 61 -3.70 8.22 -0.16
N GLU A 62 -3.39 8.71 -1.35
CA GLU A 62 -4.39 8.97 -2.37
C GLU A 62 -4.71 7.68 -3.14
N VAL A 63 -5.99 7.32 -3.19
CA VAL A 63 -6.47 6.13 -3.89
C VAL A 63 -7.45 6.54 -4.96
N GLU A 64 -7.10 6.26 -6.21
CA GLU A 64 -8.01 6.38 -7.32
C GLU A 64 -8.53 5.01 -7.73
N GLY A 65 -9.64 5.01 -8.46
CA GLY A 65 -10.08 3.81 -9.12
C GLY A 65 -10.76 4.08 -10.45
N GLU A 66 -10.70 3.07 -11.30
CA GLU A 66 -11.11 3.15 -12.68
C GLU A 66 -11.82 1.86 -13.13
N PRO A 67 -12.72 1.96 -14.13
CA PRO A 67 -13.31 0.79 -14.75
C PRO A 67 -12.30 0.11 -15.68
N VAL A 68 -11.95 -1.14 -15.38
CA VAL A 68 -11.15 -2.00 -16.27
C VAL A 68 -12.02 -3.19 -16.68
N GLY A 69 -12.48 -3.18 -17.93
CA GLY A 69 -13.47 -4.13 -18.43
C GLY A 69 -14.79 -4.03 -17.65
N ASN A 70 -15.22 -5.13 -17.03
CA ASN A 70 -16.49 -5.21 -16.29
C ASN A 70 -16.34 -4.98 -14.79
N ARG A 71 -15.16 -4.57 -14.31
CA ARG A 71 -14.89 -4.41 -12.88
C ARG A 71 -14.23 -3.07 -12.60
N TYR A 72 -14.51 -2.55 -11.41
CA TYR A 72 -13.85 -1.35 -10.89
C TYR A 72 -12.62 -1.75 -10.09
N HIS A 73 -11.49 -1.11 -10.37
CA HIS A 73 -10.20 -1.40 -9.75
C HIS A 73 -9.68 -0.14 -9.06
N TYR A 74 -8.89 -0.34 -8.01
CA TYR A 74 -8.35 0.71 -7.15
C TYR A 74 -6.84 0.57 -7.04
N HIS A 75 -6.15 1.69 -6.95
CA HIS A 75 -4.70 1.76 -6.77
C HIS A 75 -4.30 3.06 -6.07
N VAL A 76 -3.11 3.05 -5.47
CA VAL A 76 -2.47 4.25 -4.92
C VAL A 76 -1.81 5.03 -6.05
N VAL A 77 -2.08 6.33 -6.15
CA VAL A 77 -1.58 7.21 -7.23
C VAL A 77 -0.38 8.08 -6.86
N ASP A 78 -0.21 8.39 -5.57
CA ASP A 78 0.91 9.20 -5.10
C ASP A 78 1.66 8.44 -4.01
N ARG A 79 2.91 8.07 -4.32
CA ARG A 79 3.81 7.40 -3.38
C ARG A 79 4.94 8.34 -3.00
N PRO A 80 5.43 8.28 -1.75
CA PRO A 80 6.58 9.09 -1.34
C PRO A 80 7.85 8.85 -2.17
N PHE A 81 7.97 7.68 -2.80
CA PHE A 81 9.06 7.36 -3.71
C PHE A 81 8.55 6.52 -4.87
N GLU A 82 8.95 6.91 -6.07
CA GLU A 82 8.78 6.10 -7.26
C GLU A 82 9.87 5.03 -7.38
N LEU A 83 9.57 3.93 -8.10
CA LEU A 83 10.52 2.84 -8.28
C LEU A 83 11.89 3.29 -8.85
N PRO A 84 11.95 4.22 -9.84
CA PRO A 84 13.23 4.76 -10.32
C PRO A 84 14.01 5.54 -9.26
N GLU A 85 13.32 6.29 -8.39
CA GLU A 85 13.96 7.06 -7.32
C GLU A 85 14.55 6.15 -6.25
N LEU A 86 13.85 5.06 -5.91
CA LEU A 86 14.37 4.06 -5.00
C LEU A 86 15.56 3.31 -5.57
N LYS A 87 15.57 2.97 -6.86
CA LYS A 87 16.75 2.40 -7.52
C LYS A 87 17.94 3.33 -7.41
N LEU A 88 17.74 4.62 -7.65
CA LEU A 88 18.80 5.63 -7.49
C LEU A 88 19.33 5.67 -6.04
N LEU A 89 18.45 5.63 -5.04
CA LEU A 89 18.86 5.58 -3.63
C LEU A 89 19.62 4.29 -3.29
N VAL A 90 19.18 3.15 -3.79
CA VAL A 90 19.87 1.86 -3.62
C VAL A 90 21.26 1.92 -4.23
N ASP A 91 21.40 2.41 -5.46
CA ASP A 91 22.69 2.54 -6.15
C ASP A 91 23.64 3.48 -5.40
N ALA A 92 23.13 4.59 -4.87
CA ALA A 92 23.91 5.54 -4.07
C ALA A 92 24.40 4.92 -2.75
N ILE A 93 23.56 4.12 -2.07
CA ILE A 93 23.92 3.43 -0.83
C ILE A 93 24.96 2.32 -1.10
N GLN A 94 24.78 1.56 -2.18
CA GLN A 94 25.71 0.52 -2.61
C GLN A 94 27.07 1.09 -3.02
N SER A 95 27.09 2.26 -3.67
CA SER A 95 28.32 2.94 -4.10
C SER A 95 29.05 3.65 -2.95
N SER A 96 28.45 3.75 -1.77
CA SER A 96 29.01 4.48 -0.64
C SER A 96 30.19 3.74 0.01
N ARG A 97 31.40 4.31 -0.12
CA ARG A 97 32.64 3.75 0.45
C ARG A 97 32.70 3.76 1.98
N PHE A 98 31.78 4.48 2.65
CA PHE A 98 31.76 4.65 4.11
C PHE A 98 30.75 3.72 4.80
N ILE A 99 29.86 3.07 4.06
CA ILE A 99 28.83 2.19 4.61
C ILE A 99 29.30 0.75 4.49
N THR A 100 29.27 0.01 5.58
CA THR A 100 29.60 -1.42 5.57
C THR A 100 28.55 -2.21 4.83
N GLU A 101 28.92 -3.33 4.20
CA GLU A 101 27.99 -4.21 3.48
C GLU A 101 26.77 -4.59 4.33
N LYS A 102 26.99 -4.91 5.62
CA LYS A 102 25.91 -5.19 6.57
C LYS A 102 24.92 -4.03 6.71
N LYS A 103 25.41 -2.78 6.77
CA LYS A 103 24.57 -1.59 6.85
C LYS A 103 23.88 -1.29 5.52
N THR A 104 24.58 -1.45 4.40
CA THR A 104 24.02 -1.33 3.05
C THR A 104 22.81 -2.25 2.88
N ASN A 105 22.99 -3.55 3.15
CA ASN A 105 21.90 -4.54 3.06
C ASN A 105 20.72 -4.22 3.99
N ALA A 106 21.00 -3.69 5.19
CA ALA A 106 19.95 -3.29 6.11
C ALA A 106 19.17 -2.05 5.64
N LEU A 107 19.81 -1.12 4.93
CA LEU A 107 19.17 0.07 4.38
C LEU A 107 18.34 -0.29 3.13
N ILE A 108 18.86 -1.11 2.23
CA ILE A 108 18.12 -1.59 1.05
C ILE A 108 16.80 -2.25 1.48
N ARG A 109 16.84 -3.16 2.46
CA ARG A 109 15.63 -3.80 3.01
C ARG A 109 14.62 -2.85 3.64
N LYS A 110 15.04 -1.66 4.07
CA LYS A 110 14.11 -0.63 4.58
C LYS A 110 13.47 0.13 3.43
N LEU A 111 14.26 0.43 2.40
CA LEU A 111 13.80 1.11 1.19
C LEU A 111 12.81 0.25 0.39
N GLU A 112 13.06 -1.06 0.29
CA GLU A 112 12.15 -2.02 -0.36
C GLU A 112 10.74 -2.03 0.26
N LYS A 113 10.59 -1.59 1.51
CA LYS A 113 9.27 -1.50 2.18
C LYS A 113 8.49 -0.22 1.86
N LEU A 114 9.09 0.71 1.13
CA LEU A 114 8.47 1.97 0.74
C LEU A 114 7.71 1.85 -0.59
N VAL A 115 7.91 0.76 -1.33
CA VAL A 115 7.20 0.44 -2.58
C VAL A 115 6.16 -0.64 -2.39
N SER A 116 5.31 -0.80 -3.41
CA SER A 116 4.48 -1.98 -3.55
C SER A 116 5.37 -3.23 -3.63
N ARG A 117 4.77 -4.41 -3.48
CA ARG A 117 5.49 -5.68 -3.60
C ARG A 117 5.81 -6.07 -5.05
N TYR A 118 5.44 -5.24 -6.03
CA TYR A 118 5.50 -5.56 -7.46
C TYR A 118 6.62 -4.80 -8.18
#